data_AF-A0A7V0NYG1-F1
#
_entry.id   AF-A0A7V0NYG1-F1
#
_cell.length_a   1.000
_cell.length_b   1.000
_cell.length_c   1.000
_cell.angle_alpha   90.00
_cell.angle_beta   90.00
_cell.angle_gamma   90.00
#
_symmetry.space_group_name_H-M   'P 1'
#
loop_
_entity.id
_entity.type
_entity.pdbx_description
1 polymer ?
#
loop_
_entity_poly.entity_id
_entity_poly.type
_entity_poly.pdbx_seq_one_letter_code
_entity_poly.pdbx_strand_id
1 'polypeptide(L)'
;MYLINSIGNSIRSFFKDECFYLAASIAYFLIVSLVPLSLLIVAMFGYMLGGNQDLYHYLLSKLVNFFPAVTVGITNEIRNLITYKSISFITFFIYGFLSLQLFYSVERAMDVIFKVPRKRHFLLSLFWTIFIVTLVIIFWLISFT
;
A
#
# COMPACT_ATOMS: atom_id res chain seq x y z
N MET A 1 5.33 30.47 -27.56
CA MET A 1 3.87 30.43 -27.81
C MET A 1 3.25 29.05 -27.54
N TYR A 2 3.83 27.94 -28.03
CA TYR A 2 3.25 26.58 -27.89
C TYR A 2 3.07 26.07 -26.45
N LEU A 3 4.04 26.34 -25.56
CA LEU A 3 3.98 25.90 -24.15
C LEU A 3 2.80 26.49 -23.38
N ILE A 4 2.50 27.78 -23.59
CA ILE A 4 1.42 28.49 -22.88
C ILE A 4 0.05 27.93 -23.27
N ASN A 5 -0.18 27.67 -24.56
CA ASN A 5 -1.42 27.04 -25.03
C ASN A 5 -1.56 25.61 -24.52
N SER A 6 -0.45 24.85 -24.44
CA SER A 6 -0.51 23.49 -23.89
C SER A 6 -0.86 23.47 -22.41
N ILE A 7 -0.29 24.39 -21.62
CA ILE A 7 -0.60 24.51 -20.18
C ILE A 7 -2.07 24.90 -19.98
N GLY A 8 -2.59 25.85 -20.76
CA GLY A 8 -4.00 26.24 -20.71
C GLY A 8 -4.95 25.08 -21.03
N ASN A 9 -4.61 24.26 -22.02
CA ASN A 9 -5.38 23.06 -22.36
C ASN A 9 -5.31 21.98 -21.27
N SER A 10 -4.17 21.81 -20.62
CA SER A 10 -4.02 20.88 -19.49
C SER A 10 -4.84 21.33 -18.28
N ILE A 11 -4.82 22.62 -17.93
CA ILE A 11 -5.64 23.16 -16.84
C ILE A 11 -7.13 22.96 -17.13
N ARG A 12 -7.57 23.28 -18.36
CA ARG A 12 -8.97 23.07 -18.76
C ARG A 12 -9.38 21.60 -18.69
N SER A 13 -8.48 20.69 -19.10
CA SER A 13 -8.71 19.25 -18.98
C SER A 13 -8.76 18.80 -17.52
N PHE A 14 -7.89 19.33 -16.66
CA PHE A 14 -7.88 19.02 -15.22
C PHE A 14 -9.22 19.34 -14.53
N PHE A 15 -9.82 20.50 -14.83
CA PHE A 15 -11.14 20.84 -14.31
C PHE A 15 -12.25 20.00 -14.95
N LYS A 16 -12.12 19.65 -16.24
CA LYS A 16 -13.10 18.81 -16.94
C LYS A 16 -13.10 17.37 -16.45
N ASP A 17 -11.95 16.84 -16.09
CA ASP A 17 -11.74 15.45 -15.64
C ASP A 17 -11.99 15.30 -14.12
N GLU A 18 -12.62 16.30 -13.47
CA GLU A 18 -13.00 16.32 -12.04
C GLU A 18 -11.86 15.90 -11.10
N CYS A 19 -10.62 16.27 -11.42
CA CYS A 19 -9.44 15.84 -10.67
C CYS A 19 -9.49 16.15 -9.17
N PHE A 20 -10.17 17.24 -8.77
CA PHE A 20 -10.39 17.54 -7.35
C PHE A 20 -11.24 16.50 -6.64
N TYR A 21 -12.29 16.00 -7.29
CA TYR A 21 -13.14 14.95 -6.74
C TYR A 21 -12.37 13.62 -6.64
N LEU A 22 -11.56 13.31 -7.66
CA LEU A 22 -10.65 12.16 -7.64
C LEU A 22 -9.64 12.24 -6.49
N ALA A 23 -8.99 13.39 -6.32
CA ALA A 23 -8.03 13.61 -5.24
C ALA A 23 -8.70 13.49 -3.86
N ALA A 24 -9.92 14.05 -3.70
CA ALA A 24 -10.70 13.91 -2.49
C ALA A 24 -11.09 12.45 -2.20
N SER A 25 -11.50 11.69 -3.23
CA SER A 25 -11.77 10.26 -3.14
C SER A 25 -10.53 9.49 -2.67
N ILE A 26 -9.37 9.72 -3.29
CA ILE A 26 -8.11 9.08 -2.86
C ILE A 26 -7.81 9.41 -1.39
N ALA A 27 -7.89 10.68 -0.99
CA ALA A 27 -7.63 11.10 0.38
C ALA A 27 -8.60 10.45 1.39
N TYR A 28 -9.89 10.38 1.05
CA TYR A 28 -10.90 9.72 1.87
C TYR A 28 -10.60 8.22 2.04
N PHE A 29 -10.39 7.51 0.94
CA PHE A 29 -10.05 6.08 0.99
C PHE A 29 -8.70 5.83 1.67
N LEU A 30 -7.76 6.78 1.61
CA LEU A 30 -6.51 6.70 2.36
C LEU A 30 -6.72 6.75 3.85
N ILE A 31 -7.52 7.69 4.35
CA ILE A 31 -7.82 7.78 5.77
C ILE A 31 -8.54 6.52 6.26
N VAL A 32 -9.53 6.03 5.49
CA VAL A 32 -10.30 4.83 5.84
C VAL A 32 -9.43 3.57 5.82
N SER A 33 -8.58 3.41 4.81
CA SER A 33 -7.71 2.23 4.67
C SER A 33 -6.40 2.33 5.47
N LEU A 34 -6.10 3.44 6.14
CA LEU A 34 -4.84 3.63 6.87
C LEU A 34 -4.67 2.64 8.02
N VAL A 35 -5.74 2.38 8.75
CA VAL A 35 -5.77 1.43 9.86
C VAL A 35 -5.58 -0.02 9.38
N PRO A 36 -6.37 -0.56 8.43
CA PRO A 36 -6.14 -1.91 7.93
C PRO A 36 -4.77 -2.06 7.23
N LEU A 37 -4.25 -1.01 6.56
CA LEU A 37 -2.90 -1.03 6.00
C LEU A 37 -1.83 -1.15 7.09
N SER A 38 -1.91 -0.36 8.15
CA SER A 38 -0.93 -0.41 9.23
C SER A 38 -0.96 -1.76 9.94
N LEU A 39 -2.14 -2.32 10.18
CA LEU A 39 -2.30 -3.66 10.74
C LEU A 39 -1.78 -4.75 9.80
N LEU A 40 -2.01 -4.64 8.49
CA LEU A 40 -1.49 -5.58 7.50
C LEU A 40 0.04 -5.56 7.46
N ILE A 41 0.66 -4.37 7.53
CA ILE A 41 2.11 -4.21 7.59
C ILE A 41 2.65 -4.88 8.86
N VAL A 42 2.07 -4.59 10.02
CA VAL A 42 2.49 -5.20 11.30
C VAL A 42 2.32 -6.72 11.26
N ALA A 43 1.21 -7.22 10.71
CA ALA A 43 0.97 -8.66 10.55
C ALA A 43 2.00 -9.32 9.62
N MET A 44 2.32 -8.68 8.50
CA MET A 44 3.33 -9.16 7.54
C MET A 44 4.72 -9.22 8.19
N PHE A 45 5.11 -8.17 8.93
CA PHE A 45 6.34 -8.16 9.72
C PHE A 45 6.32 -9.23 10.81
N GLY A 46 5.23 -9.37 11.57
CA GLY A 46 5.08 -10.42 12.58
C GLY A 46 5.24 -11.83 12.00
N TYR A 47 4.70 -12.08 10.82
CA TYR A 47 4.87 -13.35 10.11
C TYR A 47 6.33 -13.57 9.64
N MET A 48 6.99 -12.56 9.04
CA MET A 48 8.38 -12.67 8.61
C MET A 48 9.36 -12.80 9.79
N LEU A 49 9.12 -12.08 10.89
CA LEU A 49 9.97 -12.06 12.09
C LEU A 49 9.70 -13.21 13.07
N GLY A 50 8.50 -13.81 13.06
CA GLY A 50 8.16 -14.94 13.92
C GLY A 50 9.05 -16.19 13.71
N GLY A 51 9.85 -16.22 12.65
CA GLY A 51 10.90 -17.20 12.41
C GLY A 51 12.27 -16.87 13.03
N ASN A 52 12.51 -15.62 13.46
CA ASN A 52 13.84 -15.14 13.85
C ASN A 52 13.76 -14.22 15.08
N GLN A 53 13.90 -14.81 16.27
CA GLN A 53 13.69 -14.14 17.57
C GLN A 53 14.65 -12.95 17.80
N ASP A 54 15.86 -13.00 17.23
CA ASP A 54 16.85 -11.93 17.35
C ASP A 54 16.42 -10.64 16.62
N LEU A 55 15.79 -10.80 15.46
CA LEU A 55 15.27 -9.69 14.65
C LEU A 55 14.10 -9.00 15.37
N TYR A 56 13.31 -9.76 16.14
CA TYR A 56 12.19 -9.25 16.92
C TYR A 56 12.67 -8.34 18.06
N HIS A 57 13.68 -8.78 18.81
CA HIS A 57 14.28 -7.95 19.87
C HIS A 57 14.97 -6.69 19.32
N TYR A 58 15.59 -6.78 18.14
CA TYR A 58 16.19 -5.63 17.47
C TYR A 58 15.16 -4.59 17.02
N LEU A 59 14.05 -5.01 16.39
CA LEU A 59 13.01 -4.08 15.97
C LEU A 59 12.25 -3.47 17.15
N LEU A 60 11.97 -4.24 18.21
CA LEU A 60 11.33 -3.72 19.42
C LEU A 60 12.19 -2.66 20.11
N SER A 61 13.49 -2.92 20.28
CA SER A 61 14.39 -1.95 20.89
C SER A 61 14.50 -0.66 20.08
N LYS A 62 14.45 -0.73 18.74
CA LYS A 62 14.34 0.47 17.90
C LYS A 62 12.99 1.17 18.02
N LEU A 63 11.87 0.44 17.98
CA LEU A 63 10.54 1.04 18.08
C LEU A 63 10.35 1.80 19.40
N VAL A 64 10.80 1.21 20.52
CA VAL A 64 10.74 1.83 21.85
C VAL A 64 11.56 3.13 21.91
N ASN A 65 12.73 3.15 21.25
CA ASN A 65 13.55 4.36 21.16
C ASN A 65 12.94 5.44 20.26
N PHE A 66 12.22 5.06 19.20
CA PHE A 66 11.55 6.01 18.30
C PHE A 66 10.25 6.58 18.87
N PHE A 67 9.51 5.81 19.65
CA PHE A 67 8.21 6.22 20.22
C PHE A 67 8.13 5.95 21.74
N PRO A 68 8.93 6.68 22.56
CA PRO A 68 8.99 6.48 24.02
C PRO A 68 7.71 6.87 24.77
N ALA A 69 6.75 7.54 24.12
CA ALA A 69 5.49 7.98 24.73
C ALA A 69 4.30 7.03 24.46
N VAL A 70 4.46 6.01 23.62
CA VAL A 70 3.37 5.11 23.14
C VAL A 70 3.38 3.75 23.88
N THR A 71 4.31 3.59 24.83
CA THR A 71 5.03 2.33 25.06
C THR A 71 4.43 1.37 26.09
N VAL A 72 3.35 1.73 26.79
CA VAL A 72 2.82 0.84 27.86
C VAL A 72 1.51 0.16 27.47
N GLY A 73 0.58 0.89 26.84
CA GLY A 73 -0.71 0.32 26.40
C GLY A 73 -0.62 -0.38 25.04
N ILE A 74 -0.09 0.33 24.03
CA ILE A 74 -0.07 -0.15 22.65
C ILE A 74 1.00 -1.22 22.45
N THR A 75 2.12 -1.17 23.17
CA THR A 75 3.17 -2.18 23.07
C THR A 75 2.70 -3.55 23.54
N ASN A 76 1.81 -3.64 24.53
CA ASN A 76 1.24 -4.93 24.95
C ASN A 76 0.27 -5.49 23.92
N GLU A 77 -0.56 -4.65 23.29
CA GLU A 77 -1.45 -5.08 22.21
C GLU A 77 -0.67 -5.49 20.95
N ILE A 78 0.34 -4.71 20.56
CA ILE A 78 1.25 -5.05 19.46
C ILE A 78 2.03 -6.34 19.81
N ARG A 79 2.50 -6.49 21.04
CA ARG A 79 3.15 -7.73 21.52
C ARG A 79 2.20 -8.90 21.44
N ASN A 80 0.92 -8.74 21.81
CA ASN A 80 -0.08 -9.79 21.67
C ASN A 80 -0.35 -10.11 20.20
N LEU A 81 -0.47 -9.11 19.32
CA LEU A 81 -0.66 -9.29 17.88
C LEU A 81 0.53 -10.01 17.21
N ILE A 82 1.75 -9.76 17.66
CA ILE A 82 2.97 -10.40 17.12
C ILE A 82 3.23 -11.77 17.77
N THR A 83 2.90 -11.94 19.05
CA THR A 83 3.13 -13.19 19.80
C THR A 83 2.03 -14.23 19.51
N TYR A 84 0.80 -13.81 19.20
CA TYR A 84 -0.22 -14.68 18.60
C TYR A 84 0.18 -15.00 17.16
N LYS A 85 1.06 -16.00 17.05
CA LYS A 85 1.56 -16.63 15.81
C LYS A 85 0.46 -17.19 14.89
N SER A 86 -0.80 -17.05 15.27
CA SER A 86 -1.95 -17.42 14.47
C SER A 86 -2.57 -16.17 13.84
N ILE A 87 -1.81 -15.52 12.96
CA ILE A 87 -2.45 -14.76 11.88
C ILE A 87 -3.21 -15.82 11.09
N SER A 88 -4.49 -15.98 11.41
CA SER A 88 -5.37 -16.79 10.58
C SER A 88 -5.33 -16.16 9.20
N PHE A 89 -5.14 -16.95 8.14
CA PHE A 89 -5.17 -16.49 6.76
C PHE A 89 -6.39 -15.55 6.52
N ILE A 90 -7.49 -15.84 7.20
CA ILE A 90 -8.71 -15.05 7.24
C ILE A 90 -8.45 -13.58 7.64
N THR A 91 -7.72 -13.32 8.73
CA THR A 91 -7.42 -11.95 9.20
C THR A 91 -6.55 -11.19 8.19
N PHE A 92 -5.56 -11.86 7.59
CA PHE A 92 -4.74 -11.27 6.52
C PHE A 92 -5.57 -10.92 5.29
N PHE A 93 -6.45 -11.84 4.86
CA PHE A 93 -7.37 -11.60 3.74
C PHE A 93 -8.35 -10.46 4.02
N ILE A 94 -8.88 -10.36 5.24
CA ILE A 94 -9.80 -9.28 5.62
C ILE A 94 -9.09 -7.92 5.57
N TYR A 95 -7.90 -7.79 6.17
CA TYR A 95 -7.15 -6.52 6.12
C TYR A 95 -6.69 -6.18 4.71
N GLY A 96 -6.28 -7.18 3.92
CA GLY A 96 -5.94 -7.00 2.51
C GLY A 96 -7.13 -6.52 1.70
N PHE A 97 -8.30 -7.13 1.89
CA PHE A 97 -9.54 -6.74 1.23
C PHE A 97 -9.99 -5.33 1.61
N LEU A 98 -9.87 -4.95 2.88
CA LEU A 98 -10.19 -3.60 3.34
C LEU A 98 -9.22 -2.55 2.77
N SER A 99 -7.96 -2.94 2.58
CA SER A 99 -6.92 -2.07 2.01
C SER A 99 -7.03 -1.93 0.49
N LEU A 100 -7.56 -2.93 -0.21
CA LEU A 100 -7.76 -2.94 -1.67
C LEU A 100 -8.61 -1.76 -2.17
N GLN A 101 -9.52 -1.25 -1.35
CA GLN A 101 -10.38 -0.10 -1.70
C GLN A 101 -9.57 1.17 -2.01
N LEU A 102 -8.49 1.42 -1.28
CA LEU A 102 -7.56 2.51 -1.58
C LEU A 102 -6.91 2.33 -2.95
N PHE A 103 -6.34 1.15 -3.20
CA PHE A 103 -5.65 0.88 -4.47
C PHE A 103 -6.60 1.03 -5.65
N TYR A 104 -7.85 0.57 -5.51
CA TYR A 104 -8.87 0.73 -6.53
C TYR A 104 -9.23 2.20 -6.78
N SER A 105 -9.30 3.04 -5.73
CA SER A 105 -9.53 4.47 -5.85
C SER A 105 -8.39 5.17 -6.61
N VAL A 106 -7.15 4.80 -6.31
CA VAL A 106 -5.95 5.32 -7.01
C VAL A 106 -5.90 4.86 -8.46
N GLU A 107 -6.17 3.59 -8.74
CA GLU A 107 -6.23 3.03 -10.09
C GLU A 107 -7.28 3.76 -10.93
N ARG A 108 -8.49 3.94 -10.37
CA ARG A 108 -9.56 4.71 -11.01
C ARG A 108 -9.12 6.15 -11.30
N ALA A 109 -8.39 6.78 -10.40
CA ALA A 109 -7.93 8.14 -10.60
C ALA A 109 -6.93 8.23 -11.77
N MET A 110 -6.00 7.27 -11.83
CA MET A 110 -5.04 7.15 -12.91
C MET A 110 -5.73 6.87 -14.25
N ASP A 111 -6.70 5.95 -14.28
CA ASP A 111 -7.45 5.61 -15.50
C ASP A 111 -8.16 6.82 -16.11
N VAL A 112 -8.75 7.68 -15.27
CA VAL A 112 -9.42 8.92 -15.69
C VAL A 112 -8.42 9.95 -16.20
N ILE A 113 -7.31 10.18 -15.47
CA ILE A 113 -6.28 11.16 -15.85
C ILE A 113 -5.62 10.78 -17.18
N PHE A 114 -5.26 9.51 -17.33
CA PHE A 114 -4.59 9.00 -18.53
C PHE A 114 -5.55 8.62 -19.66
N LYS A 115 -6.86 8.79 -19.46
CA LYS A 115 -7.92 8.49 -20.45
C LYS A 115 -7.73 7.10 -21.05
N VAL A 116 -7.42 6.13 -20.21
CA VAL A 116 -7.04 4.79 -20.62
C VAL A 116 -8.25 4.14 -21.33
N PRO A 117 -8.18 3.89 -22.65
CA PRO A 117 -9.37 3.63 -23.46
C PRO A 117 -9.97 2.23 -23.26
N ARG A 118 -9.31 1.31 -22.54
CA ARG A 118 -9.83 -0.03 -22.27
C ARG A 118 -9.36 -0.57 -20.93
N LYS A 119 -10.32 -1.00 -20.10
CA LYS A 119 -10.09 -2.04 -19.09
C LYS A 119 -9.67 -3.30 -19.84
N ARG A 120 -8.36 -3.57 -19.96
CA ARG A 120 -7.88 -4.92 -20.29
C ARG A 120 -8.50 -5.88 -19.27
N HIS A 121 -8.82 -7.11 -19.67
CA HIS A 121 -9.35 -8.11 -18.74
C HIS A 121 -8.48 -8.11 -17.47
N PHE A 122 -9.12 -7.96 -16.30
CA PHE A 122 -8.46 -7.84 -15.00
C PHE A 122 -7.38 -8.93 -14.81
N LEU A 123 -7.68 -10.16 -15.24
CA LEU A 123 -6.76 -11.30 -15.23
C LEU A 123 -5.50 -11.09 -16.08
N LEU A 124 -5.63 -10.48 -17.26
CA LEU A 124 -4.50 -10.22 -18.15
C LEU A 124 -3.60 -9.12 -17.60
N SER A 125 -4.19 -8.08 -17.00
CA SER A 125 -3.44 -7.02 -16.32
C SER A 125 -2.67 -7.59 -15.14
N LEU A 126 -3.35 -8.39 -14.30
CA LEU A 126 -2.74 -9.04 -13.14
C LEU A 126 -1.58 -9.97 -13.53
N PHE A 127 -1.75 -10.73 -14.63
CA PHE A 127 -0.68 -11.57 -15.17
C PHE A 127 0.56 -10.76 -15.53
N TRP A 128 0.40 -9.67 -16.28
CA TRP A 128 1.51 -8.78 -16.64
C TRP A 128 2.16 -8.14 -15.42
N THR A 129 1.37 -7.72 -14.42
CA THR A 129 1.89 -7.16 -13.17
C THR A 129 2.74 -8.18 -12.40
N ILE A 130 2.23 -9.41 -12.21
CA ILE A 130 2.97 -10.47 -11.51
C ILE A 130 4.26 -10.81 -12.28
N PHE A 131 4.18 -10.90 -13.60
CA PHE A 131 5.34 -11.19 -14.44
C PHE A 131 6.43 -10.12 -14.30
N ILE A 132 6.07 -8.83 -14.39
CA ILE A 132 7.01 -7.71 -14.27
C ILE A 132 7.64 -7.65 -12.87
N VAL A 133 6.83 -7.76 -11.81
CA VAL A 133 7.32 -7.73 -10.42
C VAL A 133 8.29 -8.89 -10.16
N THR A 134 7.95 -10.08 -10.64
CA THR A 134 8.82 -11.26 -10.51
C THR A 134 10.16 -11.03 -11.22
N LEU A 135 10.14 -10.48 -12.43
CA LEU A 135 11.34 -10.15 -13.19
C LEU A 135 12.21 -9.13 -12.46
N VAL A 136 11.61 -8.07 -11.90
CA VAL A 136 12.32 -7.05 -11.10
C VAL A 136 12.98 -7.68 -9.87
N ILE A 137 12.30 -8.57 -9.15
CA ILE A 137 12.88 -9.26 -7.98
C ILE A 137 14.07 -10.14 -8.39
N ILE A 138 13.94 -10.90 -9.49
CA ILE A 138 15.05 -11.72 -10.02
C ILE A 138 16.23 -10.83 -10.38
N PHE A 139 15.99 -9.73 -11.09
CA PHE A 139 17.03 -8.80 -11.49
C PHE A 139 17.72 -8.16 -10.27
N TRP A 140 16.94 -7.79 -9.26
CA TRP A 140 17.45 -7.27 -7.99
C TRP A 140 18.33 -8.31 -7.29
N LEU A 141 17.91 -9.57 -7.20
CA LEU A 141 18.70 -10.64 -6.59
C LEU A 141 20.03 -10.87 -7.32
N ILE A 142 20.02 -10.88 -8.66
CA ILE A 142 21.23 -11.01 -9.49
C ILE A 142 22.19 -9.85 -9.25
N SER A 143 21.68 -8.64 -8.95
CA SER A 143 22.54 -7.48 -8.67
C SER A 143 23.33 -7.55 -7.36
N PHE A 144 22.92 -8.40 -6.40
CA PHE A 144 23.62 -8.58 -5.11
C PHE A 144 24.53 -9.82 -5.07
N THR A 145 24.49 -10.67 -6.09
CA THR A 145 25.44 -11.77 -6.32
C THR A 145 26.54 -11.37 -7.28
#